data_AF-A0A1J5DBD8-F1
#
_entry.id   AF-A0A1J5DBD8-F1
#
_cell.length_a   1.000
_cell.length_b   1.000
_cell.length_c   1.000
_cell.angle_alpha   90.00
_cell.angle_beta   90.00
_cell.angle_gamma   90.00
#
_symmetry.space_group_name_H-M   'P 1'
#
loop_
_entity.id
_entity.type
_entity.pdbx_description
1 polymer ?
#
loop_
_entity_poly.entity_id
_entity_poly.type
_entity_poly.pdbx_seq_one_letter_code
_entity_poly.pdbx_strand_id
1 'polypeptide(L)'
;MSEMSKENQEITCCEYFLDWYNKQHKRNYIYEKAEAHLTELVGKLRWDFVAYERANPQEWIGIEVKELDTTRDISRWSEFWEKLCLELTQNLASKGIQGEFKLIHPPVFNLKPEERSQFRKSFAEVLIDKESILKPDFIDIGPDIACKFTKWPQEKTRGRDEYHAWGKYRPSELLINKNPDSICKVISPISPIRVRDFSEVHKKIFAEVFKPKGNGVQPNKQLELAKEKRARKTILLLACYPFIEEYLIKNQVQNLERDLISDIDCIYLVDMRNKGRVVNIYPD
;
A
#
# COMPACT_ATOMS: atom_id res chain seq x y z
N MET A 1 17.35 -5.68 0.70
CA MET A 1 16.48 -6.84 0.91
C MET A 1 16.22 -7.47 -0.45
N SER A 2 16.52 -8.75 -0.63
CA SER A 2 16.15 -9.43 -1.89
C SER A 2 14.62 -9.51 -1.96
N GLU A 3 14.08 -9.35 -3.15
CA GLU A 3 12.65 -9.47 -3.39
C GLU A 3 12.21 -10.93 -3.10
N MET A 4 11.23 -11.11 -2.21
CA MET A 4 10.65 -12.44 -1.98
C MET A 4 9.97 -12.91 -3.27
N SER A 5 10.07 -14.20 -3.57
CA SER A 5 9.27 -14.79 -4.65
C SER A 5 7.79 -14.62 -4.34
N LYS A 6 6.96 -14.52 -5.39
CA LYS A 6 5.50 -14.45 -5.28
C LYS A 6 4.93 -15.58 -4.41
N GLU A 7 5.43 -16.80 -4.61
CA GLU A 7 5.06 -17.98 -3.83
C GLU A 7 5.35 -17.81 -2.33
N ASN A 8 6.52 -17.27 -1.97
CA ASN A 8 6.84 -17.02 -0.56
C ASN A 8 5.94 -15.94 0.07
N GLN A 9 5.44 -15.00 -0.73
CA GLN A 9 4.52 -13.95 -0.28
C GLN A 9 3.13 -14.52 -0.02
N GLU A 10 2.64 -15.38 -0.91
CA GLU A 10 1.37 -16.09 -0.73
C GLU A 10 1.41 -16.98 0.52
N ILE A 11 2.52 -17.72 0.72
CA ILE A 11 2.76 -18.52 1.94
C ILE A 11 2.73 -17.65 3.19
N THR A 12 3.51 -16.56 3.19
CA THR A 12 3.60 -15.65 4.34
C THR A 12 2.24 -15.03 4.68
N CYS A 13 1.45 -14.67 3.66
CA CYS A 13 0.10 -14.15 3.83
C CYS A 13 -0.82 -15.17 4.51
N CYS A 14 -0.79 -16.42 4.04
CA CYS A 14 -1.56 -17.52 4.62
C CYS A 14 -1.16 -17.78 6.09
N GLU A 15 0.14 -17.79 6.39
CA GLU A 15 0.67 -17.96 7.75
C GLU A 15 0.21 -16.85 8.68
N TYR A 16 0.27 -15.59 8.24
CA TYR A 16 -0.14 -14.44 9.05
C TYR A 16 -1.64 -14.50 9.33
N PHE A 17 -2.44 -14.83 8.32
CA PHE A 17 -3.87 -15.04 8.47
C PHE A 17 -4.18 -16.15 9.48
N LEU A 18 -3.57 -17.34 9.34
CA LEU A 18 -3.89 -18.48 10.21
C LEU A 18 -3.41 -18.28 11.64
N ASP A 19 -2.25 -17.64 11.85
CA ASP A 19 -1.79 -17.29 13.19
C ASP A 19 -2.76 -16.34 13.89
N TRP A 20 -3.31 -15.36 13.17
CA TRP A 20 -4.36 -14.49 13.68
C TRP A 20 -5.66 -15.26 13.92
N TYR A 21 -6.15 -16.00 12.92
CA TYR A 21 -7.43 -16.71 12.94
C TYR A 21 -7.50 -17.75 14.06
N ASN A 22 -6.44 -18.56 14.22
CA ASN A 22 -6.33 -19.56 15.28
C ASN A 22 -6.38 -18.94 16.66
N LYS A 23 -5.74 -17.78 16.87
CA LYS A 23 -5.79 -17.05 18.14
C LYS A 23 -7.18 -16.47 18.40
N GLN A 24 -7.79 -15.82 17.41
CA GLN A 24 -9.11 -15.18 17.57
C GLN A 24 -10.22 -16.21 17.82
N HIS A 25 -10.20 -17.33 17.10
CA HIS A 25 -11.26 -18.33 17.15
C HIS A 25 -10.93 -19.54 18.05
N LYS A 26 -9.77 -19.55 18.71
CA LYS A 26 -9.27 -20.68 19.52
C LYS A 26 -9.28 -22.00 18.74
N ARG A 27 -8.77 -21.96 17.52
CA ARG A 27 -8.67 -23.11 16.59
C ARG A 27 -7.20 -23.49 16.38
N ASN A 28 -6.96 -24.61 15.72
CA ASN A 28 -5.60 -25.05 15.37
C ASN A 28 -5.53 -25.51 13.90
N TYR A 29 -5.95 -24.63 13.00
CA TYR A 29 -5.84 -24.85 11.56
C TYR A 29 -4.37 -24.84 11.15
N ILE A 30 -3.99 -25.82 10.36
CA ILE A 30 -2.75 -25.84 9.58
C ILE A 30 -3.09 -25.64 8.11
N TYR A 31 -2.12 -25.28 7.29
CA TYR A 31 -2.30 -25.18 5.84
C TYR A 31 -1.41 -26.16 5.08
N GLU A 32 -1.84 -26.48 3.88
CA GLU A 32 -1.02 -27.08 2.84
C GLU A 32 -1.40 -26.52 1.48
N LYS A 33 -0.56 -26.74 0.47
CA LYS A 33 -0.92 -26.37 -0.90
C LYS A 33 -2.10 -27.20 -1.38
N ALA A 34 -3.00 -26.56 -2.12
CA ALA A 34 -4.20 -27.24 -2.61
C ALA A 34 -3.93 -28.51 -3.42
N GLU A 35 -2.89 -28.48 -4.26
CA GLU A 35 -2.48 -29.63 -5.09
C GLU A 35 -2.04 -30.86 -4.26
N ALA A 36 -1.61 -30.65 -3.01
CA ALA A 36 -1.26 -31.74 -2.10
C ALA A 36 -2.51 -32.41 -1.51
N HIS A 37 -3.57 -31.65 -1.28
CA HIS A 37 -4.83 -32.13 -0.72
C HIS A 37 -5.77 -32.72 -1.80
N LEU A 38 -5.84 -32.06 -2.96
CA LEU A 38 -6.68 -32.41 -4.10
C LEU A 38 -5.81 -32.76 -5.30
N THR A 39 -5.34 -34.00 -5.33
CA THR A 39 -4.39 -34.49 -6.35
C THR A 39 -4.91 -34.37 -7.79
N GLU A 40 -6.22 -34.32 -8.01
CA GLU A 40 -6.81 -34.11 -9.33
C GLU A 40 -6.53 -32.72 -9.95
N LEU A 41 -6.03 -31.77 -9.15
CA LEU A 41 -5.76 -30.38 -9.54
C LEU A 41 -4.33 -30.14 -10.03
N VAL A 42 -3.44 -31.12 -9.83
CA VAL A 42 -2.01 -31.01 -10.21
C VAL A 42 -1.88 -30.58 -11.67
N GLY A 43 -1.29 -29.39 -11.89
CA GLY A 43 -0.97 -28.88 -13.22
C GLY A 43 -2.14 -28.28 -14.02
N LYS A 44 -3.33 -28.12 -13.42
CA LYS A 44 -4.53 -27.59 -14.12
C LYS A 44 -4.91 -26.18 -13.68
N LEU A 45 -5.10 -25.98 -12.38
CA LEU A 45 -5.49 -24.71 -11.76
C LEU A 45 -4.79 -24.65 -10.41
N ARG A 46 -3.81 -23.75 -10.27
CA ARG A 46 -3.07 -23.57 -9.03
C ARG A 46 -3.95 -22.87 -8.00
N TRP A 47 -4.68 -23.63 -7.21
CA TRP A 47 -5.27 -23.12 -5.97
C TRP A 47 -4.14 -23.01 -4.92
N ASP A 48 -4.09 -21.89 -4.20
CA ASP A 48 -2.97 -21.58 -3.33
C ASP A 48 -2.93 -22.49 -2.09
N PHE A 49 -3.98 -22.48 -1.24
CA PHE A 49 -3.93 -23.21 0.04
C PHE A 49 -5.25 -23.81 0.51
N VAL A 50 -5.17 -25.01 1.08
CA VAL A 50 -6.19 -25.62 1.95
C VAL A 50 -5.79 -25.37 3.39
N ALA A 51 -6.75 -25.06 4.26
CA ALA A 51 -6.51 -25.16 5.70
C ALA A 51 -7.52 -26.06 6.41
N TYR A 52 -7.04 -26.86 7.36
CA TYR A 52 -7.84 -27.83 8.12
C TYR A 52 -7.25 -28.07 9.52
N GLU A 53 -8.05 -28.63 10.42
CA GLU A 53 -7.56 -29.07 11.73
C GLU A 53 -7.10 -30.53 11.64
N ARG A 54 -5.92 -30.88 12.16
CA ARG A 54 -5.40 -32.27 12.10
C ARG A 54 -6.35 -33.31 12.67
N ALA A 55 -7.14 -32.92 13.68
CA ALA A 55 -8.13 -33.80 14.30
C ALA A 55 -9.38 -34.02 13.44
N ASN A 56 -9.62 -33.17 12.42
CA ASN A 56 -10.76 -33.27 11.51
C ASN A 56 -10.39 -32.78 10.09
N PRO A 57 -9.58 -33.55 9.34
CA PRO A 57 -9.09 -33.13 8.03
C PRO A 57 -10.18 -33.07 6.95
N GLN A 58 -11.35 -33.66 7.19
CA GLN A 58 -12.49 -33.62 6.27
C GLN A 58 -13.21 -32.27 6.29
N GLU A 59 -13.05 -31.50 7.38
CA GLU A 59 -13.53 -30.12 7.45
C GLU A 59 -12.40 -29.14 7.13
N TRP A 60 -12.40 -28.66 5.90
CA TRP A 60 -11.36 -27.78 5.40
C TRP A 60 -11.93 -26.48 4.81
N ILE A 61 -11.07 -25.47 4.70
CA ILE A 61 -11.36 -24.16 4.14
C ILE A 61 -10.52 -23.89 2.89
N GLY A 62 -11.17 -23.30 1.89
CA GLY A 62 -10.56 -22.82 0.66
C GLY A 62 -9.89 -21.49 0.86
N ILE A 63 -8.59 -21.34 0.55
CA ILE A 63 -7.89 -20.05 0.64
C ILE A 63 -7.25 -19.69 -0.71
N GLU A 64 -7.64 -18.55 -1.27
CA GLU A 64 -7.00 -17.92 -2.43
C GLU A 64 -6.29 -16.63 -1.98
N VAL A 65 -5.07 -16.40 -2.44
CA VAL A 65 -4.29 -15.21 -2.09
C VAL A 65 -4.14 -14.31 -3.31
N LYS A 66 -4.45 -13.01 -3.14
CA LYS A 66 -4.22 -11.98 -4.14
C LYS A 66 -3.38 -10.88 -3.56
N GLU A 67 -2.39 -10.42 -4.31
CA GLU A 67 -1.63 -9.26 -3.93
C GLU A 67 -2.26 -7.97 -4.45
N LEU A 68 -2.29 -6.95 -3.61
CA LEU A 68 -2.54 -5.56 -3.99
C LEU A 68 -1.21 -4.87 -4.33
N ASP A 69 -0.61 -5.19 -5.49
CA ASP A 69 0.77 -4.81 -5.86
C ASP A 69 1.07 -3.32 -5.66
N THR A 70 0.14 -2.43 -6.03
CA THR A 70 0.36 -0.99 -5.88
C THR A 70 0.45 -0.56 -4.42
N THR A 71 -0.14 -1.28 -3.46
CA THR A 71 0.04 -0.98 -2.02
C THR A 71 1.49 -1.18 -1.59
N ARG A 72 2.23 -2.10 -2.22
CA ARG A 72 3.66 -2.29 -2.00
C ARG A 72 4.46 -1.06 -2.39
N ASP A 73 4.19 -0.53 -3.58
CA ASP A 73 4.90 0.64 -4.10
C ASP A 73 4.57 1.90 -3.29
N ILE A 74 3.29 2.10 -2.95
CA ILE A 74 2.85 3.16 -2.04
C ILE A 74 3.59 3.07 -0.71
N SER A 75 3.68 1.87 -0.16
CA SER A 75 4.34 1.63 1.12
C SER A 75 5.85 1.89 1.07
N ARG A 76 6.52 1.50 -0.02
CA ARG A 76 7.93 1.83 -0.28
C ARG A 76 8.14 3.35 -0.35
N TRP A 77 7.22 4.08 -0.98
CA TRP A 77 7.31 5.55 -1.06
C TRP A 77 7.04 6.22 0.30
N SER A 78 6.05 5.75 1.05
CA SER A 78 5.80 6.24 2.42
C SER A 78 7.04 6.04 3.31
N GLU A 79 7.65 4.86 3.29
CA GLU A 79 8.89 4.60 4.06
C GLU A 79 10.05 5.51 3.68
N PHE A 80 10.20 5.80 2.38
CA PHE A 80 11.23 6.72 1.91
C PHE A 80 11.03 8.11 2.52
N TRP A 81 9.81 8.64 2.45
CA TRP A 81 9.47 9.95 2.97
C TRP A 81 9.54 10.02 4.50
N GLU A 82 9.11 8.97 5.21
CA GLU A 82 9.25 8.88 6.67
C GLU A 82 10.72 8.93 7.09
N LYS A 83 11.59 8.14 6.46
CA LYS A 83 13.03 8.16 6.74
C LYS A 83 13.65 9.51 6.43
N LEU A 84 13.29 10.11 5.30
CA LEU A 84 13.75 11.45 4.94
C LEU A 84 13.31 12.50 5.98
N CYS A 85 12.07 12.45 6.45
CA CYS A 85 11.56 13.35 7.48
C CYS A 85 12.37 13.24 8.79
N LEU A 86 12.71 12.01 9.21
CA LEU A 86 13.56 11.78 10.37
C LEU A 86 14.96 12.36 10.18
N GLU A 87 15.58 12.13 9.02
CA GLU A 87 16.90 12.67 8.69
C GLU A 87 16.90 14.21 8.63
N LEU A 88 15.89 14.80 8.01
CA LEU A 88 15.73 16.26 7.95
C LEU A 88 15.50 16.86 9.34
N THR A 89 14.71 16.19 10.18
CA THR A 89 14.48 16.61 11.58
C THR A 89 15.80 16.70 12.34
N GLN A 90 16.65 15.68 12.24
CA GLN A 90 17.97 15.66 12.87
C GLN A 90 18.89 16.75 12.32
N ASN A 91 18.89 16.94 10.99
CA ASN A 91 19.72 17.96 10.35
C ASN A 91 19.33 19.38 10.78
N LEU A 92 18.04 19.72 10.75
CA LEU A 92 17.55 21.04 11.14
C LEU A 92 17.75 21.31 12.63
N ALA A 93 17.49 20.31 13.48
CA ALA A 93 17.73 20.44 14.93
C ALA A 93 19.21 20.70 15.24
N SER A 94 20.13 20.03 14.54
CA SER A 94 21.58 20.27 14.70
C SER A 94 22.03 21.69 14.31
N LYS A 95 21.20 22.41 13.53
CA LYS A 95 21.41 23.81 13.12
C LYS A 95 20.65 24.81 14.01
N GLY A 96 20.03 24.35 15.09
CA GLY A 96 19.27 25.19 16.02
C GLY A 96 17.91 25.65 15.52
N ILE A 97 17.41 25.08 14.42
CA ILE A 97 16.09 25.41 13.88
C ILE A 97 15.00 24.80 14.74
N GLN A 98 13.92 25.55 14.95
CA GLN A 98 12.75 25.13 15.71
C GLN A 98 11.49 25.12 14.84
N GLY A 99 10.46 24.44 15.34
CA GLY A 99 9.16 24.33 14.71
C GLY A 99 8.87 22.97 14.06
N GLU A 100 7.58 22.67 13.94
CA GLU A 100 7.07 21.51 13.22
C GLU A 100 6.77 21.88 11.77
N PHE A 101 7.42 21.21 10.82
CA PHE A 101 7.27 21.37 9.38
C PHE A 101 6.40 20.23 8.85
N LYS A 102 5.22 20.53 8.32
CA LYS A 102 4.35 19.51 7.71
C LYS A 102 4.47 19.55 6.21
N LEU A 103 4.83 18.42 5.61
CA LEU A 103 4.94 18.22 4.18
C LEU A 103 3.65 17.63 3.63
N ILE A 104 3.10 18.26 2.60
CA ILE A 104 1.86 17.86 1.95
C ILE A 104 2.12 17.69 0.45
N HIS A 105 1.54 16.62 -0.10
CA HIS A 105 1.78 16.16 -1.49
C HIS A 105 3.23 15.79 -1.81
N PRO A 106 3.89 14.94 -1.01
CA PRO A 106 5.21 14.44 -1.39
C PRO A 106 5.15 13.74 -2.76
N PRO A 107 5.94 14.14 -3.78
CA PRO A 107 5.84 13.48 -5.06
C PRO A 107 6.38 12.04 -5.02
N VAL A 108 5.92 11.25 -6.00
CA VAL A 108 6.38 9.89 -6.22
C VAL A 108 7.60 9.92 -7.14
N PHE A 109 8.74 9.48 -6.62
CA PHE A 109 9.96 9.26 -7.41
C PHE A 109 10.93 8.36 -6.64
N ASN A 110 11.66 7.53 -7.38
CA ASN A 110 12.57 6.57 -6.80
C ASN A 110 14.02 7.03 -7.01
N LEU A 111 14.63 7.53 -5.93
CA LEU A 111 16.03 7.95 -5.96
C LEU A 111 16.98 6.79 -5.68
N LYS A 112 18.04 6.72 -6.46
CA LYS A 112 19.21 5.87 -6.18
C LYS A 112 19.93 6.35 -4.92
N PRO A 113 20.64 5.47 -4.18
CA PRO A 113 21.31 5.83 -2.93
C PRO A 113 22.19 7.10 -3.01
N GLU A 114 22.95 7.25 -4.09
CA GLU A 114 23.82 8.40 -4.34
C GLU A 114 23.04 9.72 -4.53
N GLU A 115 21.86 9.65 -5.14
CA GLU A 115 20.98 10.82 -5.38
C GLU A 115 20.28 11.27 -4.09
N ARG A 116 20.03 10.34 -3.16
CA ARG A 116 19.36 10.63 -1.89
C ARG A 116 20.14 11.61 -1.03
N SER A 117 21.47 11.48 -1.01
CA SER A 117 22.34 12.39 -0.25
C SER A 117 22.28 13.82 -0.80
N GLN A 118 22.32 13.96 -2.12
CA GLN A 118 22.19 15.26 -2.80
C GLN A 118 20.81 15.86 -2.56
N PHE A 119 19.75 15.07 -2.76
CA PHE A 119 18.38 15.49 -2.53
C PHE A 119 18.17 15.98 -1.09
N ARG A 120 18.63 15.22 -0.10
CA ARG A 120 18.55 15.60 1.32
C ARG A 120 19.20 16.94 1.59
N LYS A 121 20.40 17.16 1.03
CA LYS A 121 21.13 18.44 1.17
C LYS A 121 20.32 19.59 0.57
N SER A 122 19.88 19.45 -0.69
CA SER A 122 19.08 20.46 -1.38
C SER A 122 17.79 20.78 -0.63
N PHE A 123 17.11 19.76 -0.10
CA PHE A 123 15.87 19.92 0.68
C PHE A 123 16.15 20.69 1.98
N ALA A 124 17.14 20.27 2.76
CA ALA A 124 17.48 20.93 4.02
C ALA A 124 17.84 22.41 3.80
N GLU A 125 18.61 22.72 2.75
CA GLU A 125 18.92 24.11 2.37
C GLU A 125 17.66 24.92 2.06
N VAL A 126 16.73 24.39 1.27
CA VAL A 126 15.45 25.08 0.99
C VAL A 126 14.67 25.34 2.28
N LEU A 127 14.61 24.37 3.20
CA LEU A 127 13.91 24.56 4.47
C LEU A 127 14.54 25.66 5.32
N ILE A 128 15.88 25.69 5.39
CA ILE A 128 16.63 26.72 6.11
C ILE A 128 16.39 28.10 5.48
N ASP A 129 16.48 28.19 4.15
CA ASP A 129 16.32 29.45 3.41
C ASP A 129 14.90 30.03 3.58
N LYS A 130 13.89 29.17 3.73
CA LYS A 130 12.47 29.57 3.88
C LYS A 130 12.05 29.72 5.34
N GLU A 131 12.83 29.24 6.30
CA GLU A 131 12.44 29.05 7.71
C GLU A 131 11.82 30.29 8.38
N SER A 132 12.33 31.47 8.04
CA SER A 132 11.91 32.77 8.57
C SER A 132 10.66 33.37 7.91
N ILE A 133 10.29 32.87 6.73
CA ILE A 133 9.13 33.35 5.95
C ILE A 133 8.00 32.33 5.86
N LEU A 134 8.20 31.11 6.37
CA LEU A 134 7.15 30.11 6.46
C LEU A 134 6.07 30.59 7.45
N LYS A 135 4.88 30.80 6.91
CA LYS A 135 3.68 31.18 7.66
C LYS A 135 2.91 29.93 8.11
N PRO A 136 1.86 30.08 8.94
CA PRO A 136 0.94 28.98 9.26
C PRO A 136 0.24 28.40 8.02
N ASP A 137 0.11 29.20 6.96
CA ASP A 137 -0.42 28.78 5.67
C ASP A 137 0.55 27.93 4.86
N PHE A 138 0.00 27.07 4.00
CA PHE A 138 0.80 26.22 3.11
C PHE A 138 1.46 27.02 1.99
N ILE A 139 2.75 26.79 1.79
CA ILE A 139 3.56 27.37 0.71
C ILE A 139 4.10 26.24 -0.16
N ASP A 140 4.03 26.39 -1.48
CA ASP A 140 4.65 25.44 -2.43
C ASP A 140 6.16 25.70 -2.52
N ILE A 141 6.96 24.73 -2.07
CA ILE A 141 8.43 24.74 -2.16
C ILE A 141 8.96 23.82 -3.27
N GLY A 142 8.09 23.16 -4.03
CA GLY A 142 8.47 22.30 -5.15
C GLY A 142 9.41 22.98 -6.15
N PRO A 143 9.11 24.22 -6.60
CA PRO A 143 10.00 24.98 -7.47
C PRO A 143 11.38 25.28 -6.85
N ASP A 144 11.44 25.63 -5.56
CA ASP A 144 12.71 25.92 -4.88
C ASP A 144 13.60 24.67 -4.78
N ILE A 145 12.99 23.50 -4.54
CA ILE A 145 13.69 22.22 -4.56
C ILE A 145 14.19 21.89 -5.97
N ALA A 146 13.36 22.09 -7.00
CA ALA A 146 13.73 21.83 -8.38
C ALA A 146 14.93 22.67 -8.86
N CYS A 147 15.06 23.91 -8.37
CA CYS A 147 16.21 24.76 -8.63
C CYS A 147 17.53 24.19 -8.06
N LYS A 148 17.47 23.46 -6.94
CA LYS A 148 18.65 22.85 -6.28
C LYS A 148 18.83 21.36 -6.58
N PHE A 149 17.82 20.70 -7.14
CA PHE A 149 17.79 19.27 -7.41
C PHE A 149 17.09 18.99 -8.74
N THR A 150 17.87 18.85 -9.81
CA THR A 150 17.39 18.75 -11.19
C THR A 150 16.56 17.50 -11.49
N LYS A 151 16.60 16.49 -10.62
CA LYS A 151 15.79 15.26 -10.73
C LYS A 151 14.42 15.38 -10.04
N TRP A 152 14.05 16.57 -9.59
CA TRP A 152 12.73 16.81 -9.04
C TRP A 152 11.63 16.49 -10.07
N PRO A 153 10.58 15.73 -9.71
CA PRO A 153 9.57 15.32 -10.67
C PRO A 153 8.80 16.51 -11.25
N GLN A 154 8.33 16.37 -12.48
CA GLN A 154 7.49 17.37 -13.15
C GLN A 154 6.07 16.84 -13.37
N GLU A 155 5.10 17.74 -13.35
CA GLU A 155 3.70 17.45 -13.62
C GLU A 155 3.12 18.37 -14.69
N LYS A 156 2.03 17.94 -15.33
CA LYS A 156 1.32 18.78 -16.31
C LYS A 156 0.69 19.98 -15.60
N THR A 157 0.81 21.15 -16.21
CA THR A 157 0.13 22.37 -15.76
C THR A 157 -1.39 22.22 -15.86
N ARG A 158 -2.11 22.71 -14.85
CA ARG A 158 -3.56 22.45 -14.68
C ARG A 158 -4.45 23.60 -15.16
N GLY A 159 -3.87 24.75 -15.45
CA GLY A 159 -4.60 25.95 -15.85
C GLY A 159 -3.82 26.84 -16.81
N ARG A 160 -4.51 27.80 -17.42
CA ARG A 160 -3.93 28.74 -18.39
C ARG A 160 -2.86 29.62 -17.73
N ASP A 161 -3.11 30.10 -16.52
CA ASP A 161 -2.17 30.95 -15.79
C ASP A 161 -0.88 30.21 -15.43
N GLU A 162 -0.99 28.97 -14.95
CA GLU A 162 0.17 28.10 -14.71
C GLU A 162 0.94 27.79 -15.99
N TYR A 163 0.22 27.54 -17.10
CA TYR A 163 0.84 27.30 -18.40
C TYR A 163 1.64 28.51 -18.88
N HIS A 164 1.15 29.73 -18.66
CA HIS A 164 1.92 30.94 -18.98
C HIS A 164 3.20 31.06 -18.15
N ALA A 165 3.17 30.62 -16.88
CA ALA A 165 4.34 30.69 -16.00
C ALA A 165 5.38 29.60 -16.27
N TRP A 166 4.94 28.36 -16.53
CA TRP A 166 5.82 27.18 -16.56
C TRP A 166 5.83 26.43 -17.90
N GLY A 167 4.94 26.78 -18.82
CA GLY A 167 4.71 26.03 -20.04
C GLY A 167 3.92 24.74 -19.81
N LYS A 168 4.24 23.68 -20.57
CA LYS A 168 3.50 22.41 -20.54
C LYS A 168 3.68 21.62 -19.23
N TYR A 169 4.80 21.82 -18.54
CA TYR A 169 5.17 21.08 -17.35
C TYR A 169 5.70 22.02 -16.27
N ARG A 170 5.33 21.77 -15.02
CA ARG A 170 5.84 22.49 -13.85
C ARG A 170 6.55 21.51 -12.89
N PRO A 171 7.45 22.00 -12.02
CA PRO A 171 7.89 21.23 -10.86
C PRO A 171 6.70 20.67 -10.07
N SER A 172 6.80 19.43 -9.60
CA SER A 172 5.76 18.83 -8.77
C SER A 172 5.64 19.63 -7.48
N GLU A 173 4.40 19.91 -7.12
CA GLU A 173 4.04 20.66 -5.91
C GLU A 173 4.49 19.92 -4.65
N LEU A 174 5.06 20.66 -3.71
CA LEU A 174 5.29 20.20 -2.35
C LEU A 174 4.91 21.32 -1.40
N LEU A 175 3.75 21.17 -0.78
CA LEU A 175 3.23 22.18 0.14
C LEU A 175 3.84 21.97 1.52
N ILE A 176 4.25 23.06 2.15
CA ILE A 176 4.78 23.06 3.51
C ILE A 176 4.12 24.13 4.36
N ASN A 177 3.84 23.80 5.61
CA ASN A 177 3.59 24.80 6.64
C ASN A 177 4.48 24.56 7.86
N LYS A 178 4.67 25.62 8.66
CA LYS A 178 5.48 25.57 9.88
C LYS A 178 4.63 25.98 11.07
N ASN A 179 4.62 25.16 12.11
CA ASN A 179 4.19 25.56 13.44
C ASN A 179 5.44 25.96 14.26
N PRO A 180 5.67 27.27 14.50
CA PRO A 180 6.90 27.74 15.14
C PRO A 180 6.99 27.35 16.63
N ASP A 181 5.87 27.15 17.31
CA ASP A 181 5.80 26.94 18.77
C ASP A 181 6.10 25.50 19.20
N SER A 182 6.74 24.71 18.34
CA SER A 182 7.00 23.29 18.53
C SER A 182 8.50 22.97 18.50
N ILE A 183 8.86 21.82 19.08
CA ILE A 183 10.17 21.22 18.85
C ILE A 183 10.42 20.99 17.35
N CYS A 184 11.68 21.05 16.95
CA CYS A 184 12.09 20.75 15.57
C CYS A 184 11.60 19.37 15.15
N LYS A 185 10.70 19.34 14.17
CA LYS A 185 10.13 18.11 13.65
C LYS A 185 9.70 18.29 12.21
N VAL A 186 10.10 17.39 11.33
CA VAL A 186 9.58 17.31 9.97
C VAL A 186 8.66 16.10 9.90
N ILE A 187 7.44 16.29 9.42
CA ILE A 187 6.46 15.22 9.26
C ILE A 187 5.80 15.26 7.89
N SER A 188 5.44 14.09 7.39
CA SER A 188 4.57 13.94 6.22
C SER A 188 3.26 13.29 6.69
N PRO A 189 2.27 14.07 7.15
CA PRO A 189 1.03 13.51 7.68
C PRO A 189 0.16 12.87 6.60
N ILE A 190 0.43 13.18 5.33
CA ILE A 190 -0.29 12.64 4.18
C ILE A 190 0.67 11.80 3.35
N SER A 191 0.15 10.71 2.80
CA SER A 191 0.88 9.86 1.87
C SER A 191 1.26 10.59 0.57
N PRO A 192 2.31 10.15 -0.13
CA PRO A 192 2.76 10.72 -1.41
C PRO A 192 1.72 10.69 -2.55
N ILE A 193 0.62 9.95 -2.42
CA ILE A 193 -0.48 10.05 -3.39
C ILE A 193 -1.38 11.21 -3.00
N ARG A 194 -1.74 12.07 -3.96
CA ARG A 194 -2.71 13.14 -3.72
C ARG A 194 -4.04 12.49 -3.29
N VAL A 195 -4.71 13.04 -2.28
CA VAL A 195 -6.00 12.54 -1.74
C VAL A 195 -7.04 12.24 -2.85
N ARG A 196 -7.01 13.00 -3.96
CA ARG A 196 -7.87 12.77 -5.13
C ARG A 196 -7.46 11.57 -5.99
N ASP A 197 -6.17 11.32 -6.12
CA ASP A 197 -5.64 10.17 -6.87
C ASP A 197 -5.80 8.88 -6.06
N PHE A 198 -5.87 8.96 -4.73
CA PHE A 198 -6.02 7.79 -3.84
C PHE A 198 -7.26 6.96 -4.13
N SER A 199 -8.44 7.58 -4.22
CA SER A 199 -9.68 6.84 -4.49
C SER A 199 -9.63 6.14 -5.85
N GLU A 200 -9.15 6.84 -6.88
CA GLU A 200 -9.01 6.30 -8.23
C GLU A 200 -7.95 5.19 -8.33
N VAL A 201 -6.81 5.36 -7.64
CA VAL A 201 -5.76 4.34 -7.55
C VAL A 201 -6.29 3.10 -6.83
N HIS A 202 -6.96 3.25 -5.68
CA HIS A 202 -7.59 2.13 -4.98
C HIS A 202 -8.62 1.41 -5.87
N LYS A 203 -9.50 2.15 -6.57
CA LYS A 203 -10.47 1.56 -7.50
C LYS A 203 -9.78 0.73 -8.59
N LYS A 204 -8.68 1.25 -9.15
CA LYS A 204 -7.90 0.53 -10.19
C LYS A 204 -7.24 -0.73 -9.65
N ILE A 205 -6.58 -0.63 -8.49
CA ILE A 205 -5.92 -1.76 -7.81
C ILE A 205 -6.94 -2.87 -7.57
N PHE A 206 -8.08 -2.51 -7.00
CA PHE A 206 -9.10 -3.48 -6.66
C PHE A 206 -9.77 -4.06 -7.89
N ALA A 207 -10.07 -3.23 -8.90
CA ALA A 207 -10.54 -3.72 -10.20
C ALA A 207 -9.55 -4.70 -10.86
N GLU A 208 -8.24 -4.53 -10.67
CA GLU A 208 -7.23 -5.46 -11.20
C GLU A 208 -7.23 -6.83 -10.53
N VAL A 209 -7.62 -6.92 -9.25
CA VAL A 209 -7.81 -8.21 -8.56
C VAL A 209 -8.92 -9.03 -9.20
N PHE A 210 -10.01 -8.37 -9.60
CA PHE A 210 -11.20 -8.99 -10.19
C PHE A 210 -11.27 -8.84 -11.72
N LYS A 211 -10.18 -8.44 -12.39
CA LYS A 211 -10.11 -8.48 -13.85
C LYS A 211 -9.77 -9.91 -14.31
N PRO A 212 -10.49 -10.46 -15.30
CA PRO A 212 -10.10 -11.71 -15.94
C PRO A 212 -8.67 -11.59 -16.47
N LYS A 213 -7.77 -12.48 -16.05
CA LYS A 213 -6.44 -12.59 -16.67
C LYS A 213 -6.56 -13.47 -17.92
N GLY A 214 -5.72 -13.20 -18.93
CA GLY A 214 -5.79 -13.83 -20.26
C GLY A 214 -6.01 -15.36 -20.21
N ASN A 215 -6.63 -15.90 -21.28
CA ASN A 215 -7.26 -17.22 -21.41
C ASN A 215 -8.66 -17.37 -20.77
N GLY A 216 -9.31 -16.30 -20.33
CA GLY A 216 -10.69 -16.37 -19.82
C GLY A 216 -10.82 -17.08 -18.47
N VAL A 217 -9.73 -17.12 -17.69
CA VAL A 217 -9.79 -17.54 -16.29
C VAL A 217 -10.42 -16.39 -15.52
N GLN A 218 -11.69 -16.57 -15.13
CA GLN A 218 -12.40 -15.60 -14.30
C GLN A 218 -11.71 -15.49 -12.93
N PRO A 219 -11.77 -14.32 -12.30
CA PRO A 219 -11.43 -14.18 -10.89
C PRO A 219 -12.20 -15.22 -10.07
N ASN A 220 -11.59 -15.78 -9.04
CA ASN A 220 -12.26 -16.64 -8.04
C ASN A 220 -12.76 -18.02 -8.52
N LYS A 221 -12.46 -18.45 -9.76
CA LYS A 221 -12.71 -19.85 -10.21
C LYS A 221 -12.13 -20.91 -9.29
N GLN A 222 -11.08 -20.56 -8.53
CA GLN A 222 -10.46 -21.47 -7.58
C GLN A 222 -11.32 -21.67 -6.33
N LEU A 223 -11.92 -20.60 -5.83
CA LEU A 223 -12.84 -20.64 -4.70
C LEU A 223 -14.18 -21.26 -5.09
N GLU A 224 -14.66 -21.05 -6.32
CA GLU A 224 -15.79 -21.79 -6.91
C GLU A 224 -15.54 -23.30 -6.84
N LEU A 225 -14.37 -23.77 -7.32
CA LEU A 225 -14.00 -25.18 -7.27
C LEU A 225 -13.88 -25.70 -5.84
N ALA A 226 -13.34 -24.91 -4.91
CA ALA A 226 -13.29 -25.29 -3.50
C ALA A 226 -14.70 -25.55 -2.94
N LYS A 227 -15.65 -24.69 -3.30
CA LYS A 227 -17.07 -24.83 -2.93
C LYS A 227 -17.70 -26.09 -3.54
N GLU A 228 -17.45 -26.37 -4.82
CA GLU A 228 -17.89 -27.62 -5.47
C GLU A 228 -17.33 -28.87 -4.76
N LYS A 229 -16.10 -28.78 -4.27
CA LYS A 229 -15.41 -29.84 -3.50
C LYS A 229 -15.81 -29.86 -2.02
N ARG A 230 -16.86 -29.11 -1.65
CA ARG A 230 -17.46 -29.06 -0.31
C ARG A 230 -16.53 -28.50 0.76
N ALA A 231 -15.69 -27.52 0.39
CA ALA A 231 -15.05 -26.66 1.38
C ALA A 231 -16.10 -26.13 2.36
N ARG A 232 -15.77 -26.12 3.65
CA ARG A 232 -16.65 -25.55 4.67
C ARG A 232 -16.83 -24.05 4.49
N LYS A 233 -15.75 -23.37 4.07
CA LYS A 233 -15.72 -21.95 3.73
C LYS A 233 -14.74 -21.68 2.60
N THR A 234 -14.99 -20.62 1.85
CA THR A 234 -14.06 -20.05 0.87
C THR A 234 -13.61 -18.66 1.30
N ILE A 235 -12.30 -18.44 1.31
CA ILE A 235 -11.67 -17.24 1.84
C ILE A 235 -10.74 -16.65 0.78
N LEU A 236 -10.92 -15.36 0.51
CA LEU A 236 -9.99 -14.57 -0.27
C LEU A 236 -9.12 -13.73 0.68
N LEU A 237 -7.81 -13.90 0.61
CA LEU A 237 -6.84 -13.08 1.33
C LEU A 237 -6.26 -12.04 0.37
N LEU A 238 -6.38 -10.76 0.72
CA LEU A 238 -5.74 -9.67 0.01
C LEU A 238 -4.47 -9.29 0.76
N ALA A 239 -3.33 -9.75 0.24
CA ALA A 239 -2.01 -9.39 0.72
C ALA A 239 -1.75 -7.91 0.39
N CYS A 240 -1.47 -7.12 1.43
CA CYS A 240 -1.27 -5.68 1.31
C CYS A 240 -0.15 -5.18 2.22
N TYR A 241 0.30 -3.96 1.99
CA TYR A 241 1.33 -3.28 2.78
C TYR A 241 0.71 -2.12 3.58
N PRO A 242 1.37 -1.57 4.63
CA PRO A 242 0.70 -0.81 5.68
C PRO A 242 -0.31 0.21 5.17
N PHE A 243 -1.51 0.04 5.70
CA PHE A 243 -2.75 0.66 5.26
C PHE A 243 -2.74 2.16 5.47
N ILE A 244 -3.11 2.88 4.43
CA ILE A 244 -3.38 4.32 4.54
C ILE A 244 -4.90 4.55 4.62
N GLU A 245 -5.75 3.67 4.07
CA GLU A 245 -7.23 3.86 4.07
C GLU A 245 -8.03 2.54 4.01
N GLU A 246 -8.12 1.81 5.13
CA GLU A 246 -8.91 0.56 5.25
C GLU A 246 -10.39 0.75 4.85
N TYR A 247 -10.98 1.88 5.23
CA TYR A 247 -12.37 2.23 4.92
C TYR A 247 -12.64 2.29 3.41
N LEU A 248 -11.73 2.83 2.61
CA LEU A 248 -11.90 2.90 1.15
C LEU A 248 -11.91 1.51 0.52
N ILE A 249 -11.06 0.61 1.01
CA ILE A 249 -11.00 -0.77 0.51
C ILE A 249 -12.27 -1.52 0.91
N LYS A 250 -12.69 -1.39 2.16
CA LYS A 250 -13.94 -2.00 2.66
C LYS A 250 -15.15 -1.53 1.84
N ASN A 251 -15.27 -0.23 1.60
CA ASN A 251 -16.34 0.34 0.77
C ASN A 251 -16.32 -0.21 -0.66
N GLN A 252 -15.15 -0.44 -1.26
CA GLN A 252 -15.06 -1.02 -2.61
C GLN A 252 -15.51 -2.47 -2.66
N VAL A 253 -15.13 -3.28 -1.66
CA VAL A 253 -15.54 -4.67 -1.55
C VAL A 253 -17.07 -4.78 -1.43
N GLN A 254 -17.67 -3.93 -0.60
CA GLN A 254 -19.12 -3.88 -0.40
C GLN A 254 -19.90 -3.46 -1.68
N ASN A 255 -19.24 -2.76 -2.60
CA ASN A 255 -19.84 -2.30 -3.87
C ASN A 255 -19.49 -3.20 -5.07
N LEU A 256 -18.89 -4.37 -4.86
CA LEU A 256 -18.65 -5.32 -5.95
C LEU A 256 -19.96 -5.91 -6.47
N GLU A 257 -19.98 -6.23 -7.76
CA GLU A 257 -21.03 -7.04 -8.35
C GLU A 257 -21.10 -8.39 -7.65
N ARG A 258 -22.31 -8.82 -7.25
CA ARG A 258 -22.50 -10.06 -6.47
C ARG A 258 -21.94 -11.28 -7.19
N ASP A 259 -22.03 -11.30 -8.51
CA ASP A 259 -21.54 -12.41 -9.34
C ASP A 259 -20.01 -12.57 -9.28
N LEU A 260 -19.27 -11.51 -8.89
CA LEU A 260 -17.81 -11.59 -8.73
C LEU A 260 -17.41 -12.21 -7.38
N ILE A 261 -18.31 -12.21 -6.39
CA ILE A 261 -18.02 -12.65 -5.02
C ILE A 261 -18.94 -13.78 -4.53
N SER A 262 -19.76 -14.34 -5.42
CA SER A 262 -20.73 -15.42 -5.12
C SER A 262 -20.07 -16.65 -4.49
N ASP A 263 -18.81 -16.89 -4.83
CA ASP A 263 -18.04 -18.05 -4.40
C ASP A 263 -17.07 -17.75 -3.28
N ILE A 264 -17.16 -16.55 -2.69
CA ILE A 264 -16.33 -16.11 -1.57
C ILE A 264 -17.21 -15.94 -0.34
N ASP A 265 -16.96 -16.73 0.71
CA ASP A 265 -17.65 -16.57 1.98
C ASP A 265 -17.04 -15.46 2.83
N CYS A 266 -15.72 -15.25 2.77
CA CYS A 266 -15.04 -14.17 3.50
C CYS A 266 -13.90 -13.53 2.71
N ILE A 267 -13.69 -12.23 2.90
CA ILE A 267 -12.53 -11.50 2.38
C ILE A 267 -11.79 -10.86 3.54
N TYR A 268 -10.48 -11.10 3.62
CA TYR A 268 -9.61 -10.49 4.64
C TYR A 268 -8.50 -9.67 4.00
N LEU A 269 -8.17 -8.55 4.63
CA LEU A 269 -6.92 -7.84 4.38
C LEU A 269 -5.84 -8.35 5.33
N VAL A 270 -4.66 -8.65 4.80
CA VAL A 270 -3.51 -9.14 5.57
C VAL A 270 -2.31 -8.20 5.38
N ASP A 271 -1.82 -7.61 6.46
CA ASP A 271 -0.63 -6.74 6.44
C ASP A 271 0.64 -7.56 6.34
N MET A 272 1.30 -7.50 5.18
CA MET A 272 2.54 -8.20 4.90
C MET A 272 3.74 -7.66 5.69
N ARG A 273 3.59 -6.56 6.46
CA ARG A 273 4.61 -6.05 7.38
C ARG A 273 4.28 -6.24 8.86
N ASN A 274 3.04 -6.62 9.18
CA ASN A 274 2.60 -6.80 10.56
C ASN A 274 1.76 -8.06 10.71
N LYS A 275 2.41 -9.12 11.21
CA LYS A 275 1.83 -10.44 11.48
C LYS A 275 0.55 -10.43 12.33
N GLY A 276 0.32 -9.39 13.13
CA GLY A 276 -0.87 -9.26 13.97
C GLY A 276 -2.05 -8.53 13.31
N ARG A 277 -1.86 -7.92 12.14
CA ARG A 277 -2.84 -7.02 11.54
C ARG A 277 -3.56 -7.69 10.37
N VAL A 278 -4.70 -8.29 10.71
CA VAL A 278 -5.66 -8.89 9.78
C VAL A 278 -7.02 -8.28 10.03
N VAL A 279 -7.72 -7.91 8.95
CA VAL A 279 -9.03 -7.24 9.01
C VAL A 279 -10.02 -7.99 8.15
N ASN A 280 -11.17 -8.37 8.72
CA ASN A 280 -12.31 -8.84 7.94
C ASN A 280 -12.98 -7.66 7.24
N ILE A 281 -13.13 -7.73 5.92
CA ILE A 281 -13.80 -6.71 5.10
C ILE A 281 -15.06 -7.22 4.42
N TYR A 282 -15.36 -8.53 4.51
CA TYR A 282 -16.58 -9.13 3.98
C TYR A 282 -16.83 -10.55 4.55
N PRO A 283 -18.07 -10.91 4.89
CA PRO A 283 -19.21 -10.03 5.13
C PRO A 283 -18.98 -9.16 6.38
N ASP A 284 -19.77 -8.10 6.53
CA ASP A 284 -19.72 -7.19 7.69
C ASP A 284 -19.93 -7.90 9.04
#